data_AF-A0A0F2TLC5-F1
#
_entry.id   AF-A0A0F2TLC5-F1
#
_cell.length_a   1.000
_cell.length_b   1.000
_cell.length_c   1.000
_cell.angle_alpha   90.00
_cell.angle_beta   90.00
_cell.angle_gamma   90.00
#
_symmetry.space_group_name_H-M   'P 1'
#
loop_
_entity.id
_entity.type
_entity.pdbx_description
1 polymer ?
#
loop_
_entity_poly.entity_id
_entity_poly.type
_entity_poly.pdbx_seq_one_letter_code
_entity_poly.pdbx_strand_id
1 'polypeptide(L)' 'MSNSAWQKSSYSGSNSDCVEVRTADGLIELRESDERDVIVRTTRPNLADFLQGAKAGEFDHLTANA' A
#
# COMPACT_ATOMS: atom_id res chain seq x y z
N MET A 1 9.05 -8.34 17.40
CA MET A 1 8.83 -6.89 17.33
C MET A 1 7.95 -6.61 16.13
N SER A 2 6.68 -6.29 16.32
CA SER A 2 5.83 -5.80 15.22
C SER A 2 6.38 -4.44 14.80
N ASN A 3 6.89 -4.34 13.57
CA ASN A 3 7.38 -3.07 13.05
C ASN A 3 6.18 -2.15 12.78
N SER A 4 6.01 -1.15 13.64
CA SER A 4 4.95 -0.15 13.56
C SER A 4 5.35 1.10 12.76
N ALA A 5 6.60 1.15 12.27
CA ALA A 5 7.05 2.24 11.43
C ALA A 5 6.48 2.11 10.01
N TRP A 6 6.12 3.25 9.42
CA TRP A 6 5.72 3.31 8.02
C TRP A 6 6.91 2.98 7.12
N GLN A 7 6.69 2.10 6.16
CA GLN A 7 7.68 1.66 5.18
C GLN A 7 7.26 2.15 3.80
N LYS A 8 8.13 2.92 3.15
CA LYS A 8 8.01 3.32 1.75
C LYS A 8 8.88 2.38 0.90
N SER A 9 8.47 2.12 -0.34
CA SER A 9 9.27 1.30 -1.28
C SER A 9 10.58 2.02 -1.64
N SER A 10 11.66 1.27 -1.85
CA SER A 10 12.90 1.83 -2.40
C SER A 10 12.77 2.29 -3.86
N TYR A 11 11.71 1.87 -4.55
CA TYR A 11 11.38 2.29 -5.91
C TYR A 11 10.61 3.62 -5.94
N SER A 12 10.12 4.10 -4.79
CA SER A 12 9.51 5.41 -4.68
C SER A 12 10.57 6.49 -4.95
N GLY A 13 10.33 7.32 -5.96
CA GLY A 13 11.17 8.48 -6.25
C GLY A 13 10.98 9.61 -5.26
N SER A 14 11.57 10.76 -5.56
CA SER A 14 11.43 12.00 -4.77
C SER A 14 10.03 12.64 -4.86
N ASN A 15 9.14 12.06 -5.67
CA ASN A 15 7.78 12.54 -5.85
C ASN A 15 6.87 12.08 -4.70
N SER A 16 5.71 12.71 -4.66
CA SER A 16 4.78 12.67 -3.54
C SER A 16 3.75 11.54 -3.58
N ASP A 17 3.60 10.80 -4.69
CA ASP A 17 2.48 9.85 -4.89
C ASP A 17 2.85 8.41 -4.52
N CYS A 18 3.32 8.19 -3.29
CA CYS A 18 3.87 6.91 -2.87
C CYS A 18 3.04 6.24 -1.80
N VAL A 19 2.74 4.96 -2.00
CA VAL A 19 2.09 4.14 -0.97
C VAL A 19 3.09 3.77 0.14
N GLU A 20 2.70 4.03 1.38
CA GLU A 20 3.39 3.59 2.59
C GLU A 20 2.61 2.47 3.28
N VAL A 21 3.31 1.51 3.89
CA VAL A 21 2.70 0.35 4.56
C VAL A 21 3.26 0.19 5.97
N ARG A 22 2.44 -0.21 6.94
CA ARG A 22 2.91 -0.67 8.27
C ARG A 22 2.11 -1.84 8.80
N THR A 23 2.65 -2.52 9.81
CA THR A 23 1.87 -3.43 10.66
C THR A 23 1.35 -2.65 11.88
N ALA A 24 0.06 -2.69 12.15
CA ALA A 24 -0.55 -2.08 13.34
C ALA A 24 -1.60 -3.03 13.92
N ASP A 25 -1.49 -3.35 15.22
CA ASP A 25 -2.46 -4.18 15.95
C ASP A 25 -2.83 -5.51 15.26
N GLY A 26 -1.84 -6.18 14.68
CA GLY A 26 -2.02 -7.46 13.98
C GLY A 26 -2.54 -7.35 12.53
N LEU A 27 -2.82 -6.14 12.06
CA LEU A 27 -3.30 -5.84 10.72
C LEU A 27 -2.27 -5.07 9.89
N ILE A 28 -2.64 -4.82 8.64
CA ILE A 28 -1.89 -4.01 7.69
C ILE A 28 -2.63 -2.69 7.50
N GLU A 29 -1.87 -1.60 7.53
CA GLU A 29 -2.36 -0.28 7.16
C GLU A 29 -1.59 0.23 5.95
N LEU A 30 -2.33 0.84 5.02
CA LEU A 30 -1.81 1.50 3.84
C LEU A 30 -2.26 2.96 3.88
N ARG A 31 -1.39 3.84 3.39
CA ARG A 31 -1.73 5.24 3.13
C ARG A 31 -0.91 5.78 1.97
N GLU A 32 -1.36 6.90 1.43
CA GLU A 32 -0.62 7.71 0.48
C GLU A 32 0.32 8.67 1.27
N SER A 33 1.47 9.02 0.72
CA SER A 33 2.52 9.74 1.45
C SER A 33 2.27 11.24 1.62
N ASP A 34 1.39 11.82 0.83
CA ASP A 34 0.89 13.19 0.93
C ASP A 34 -0.50 13.27 1.58
N GLU A 35 -1.33 12.22 1.45
CA GLU A 35 -2.60 12.07 2.19
C GLU A 35 -2.45 11.18 3.44
N ARG A 36 -1.63 11.63 4.39
CA ARG A 36 -1.20 10.81 5.54
C ARG A 36 -2.28 10.43 6.55
N ASP A 37 -3.42 11.12 6.51
CA ASP A 37 -4.55 10.94 7.43
C ASP A 37 -5.60 9.95 6.93
N VAL A 38 -5.56 9.59 5.63
CA VAL A 38 -6.45 8.59 5.04
C VAL A 38 -5.78 7.22 5.12
N ILE A 39 -6.24 6.39 6.05
CA ILE A 39 -5.66 5.07 6.32
C ILE A 39 -6.62 3.98 5.89
N VAL A 40 -6.19 3.14 4.94
CA VAL A 40 -6.87 1.90 4.58
C VAL A 40 -6.32 0.77 5.46
N ARG A 41 -7.21 0.07 6.17
CA ARG A 41 -6.84 -1.06 7.03
C ARG A 41 -7.31 -2.39 6.45
N THR A 42 -6.41 -3.37 6.40
CA THR A 42 -6.67 -4.68 5.80
C THR A 42 -5.93 -5.80 6.55
N THR A 43 -6.16 -7.05 6.15
CA THR A 43 -5.48 -8.22 6.68
C THR A 43 -4.25 -8.58 5.84
N ARG A 44 -3.32 -9.36 6.41
CA ARG A 44 -2.15 -9.87 5.66
C ARG A 44 -2.56 -10.72 4.44
N PRO A 45 -3.52 -11.67 4.53
CA PRO A 45 -3.97 -12.43 3.36
C PRO A 45 -4.55 -11.54 2.27
N ASN A 46 -5.44 -10.60 2.61
CA ASN A 46 -6.06 -9.73 1.62
C ASN A 46 -5.03 -8.83 0.92
N LEU A 47 -4.02 -8.31 1.62
CA LEU A 47 -2.94 -7.56 0.97
C LEU A 47 -2.14 -8.47 0.02
N ALA A 48 -1.86 -9.72 0.40
CA ALA A 48 -1.14 -10.66 -0.46
C ALA A 48 -1.93 -10.97 -1.74
N ASP A 49 -3.22 -11.23 -1.62
CA ASP A 49 -4.11 -11.49 -2.75
C ASP A 49 -4.20 -10.25 -3.67
N PHE A 50 -4.35 -9.05 -3.10
CA PHE A 50 -4.33 -7.80 -3.86
C PHE A 50 -3.02 -7.63 -4.65
N LEU A 51 -1.86 -7.84 -4.01
CA LEU A 51 -0.57 -7.73 -4.69
C LEU A 51 -0.41 -8.76 -5.81
N GLN A 52 -0.97 -9.97 -5.64
CA GLN A 52 -0.97 -10.98 -6.68
C GLN A 52 -1.86 -10.59 -7.86
N GLY A 53 -3.09 -10.12 -7.60
CA GLY A 53 -4.01 -9.64 -8.64
C GLY A 53 -3.45 -8.44 -9.42
N ALA A 54 -2.85 -7.47 -8.70
CA ALA A 54 -2.19 -6.33 -9.32
C ALA A 54 -1.04 -6.74 -10.24
N LYS A 55 -0.20 -7.69 -9.80
CA LYS A 55 0.88 -8.24 -10.66
C LYS A 55 0.36 -9.01 -11.87
N ALA A 56 -0.84 -9.58 -11.78
CA ALA A 56 -1.49 -10.29 -12.88
C ALA A 56 -2.23 -9.34 -13.85
N GLY A 57 -2.24 -8.02 -13.57
CA GLY A 57 -2.92 -7.01 -14.38
C GLY A 57 -4.43 -6.93 -14.16
N GLU A 58 -4.96 -7.56 -13.10
CA GLU A 58 -6.40 -7.56 -12.80
C GLU A 58 -6.97 -6.14 -12.68
N PHE A 59 -6.15 -5.21 -12.22
CA PHE A 59 -6.52 -3.82 -11.93
C PHE A 59 -6.01 -2.81 -12.96
N ASP A 60 -5.43 -3.23 -14.09
CA ASP A 60 -4.85 -2.31 -15.08
C ASP A 60 -5.90 -1.37 -15.71
N HIS A 61 -7.16 -1.78 -15.73
CA HIS A 61 -8.27 -0.92 -16.16
C HIS A 61 -8.49 0.29 -15.24
N LEU A 62 -7.95 0.28 -14.01
CA LEU A 62 -7.97 1.42 -13.09
C LEU A 62 -6.86 2.44 -13.37
N THR A 63 -5.83 2.06 -14.15
CA THR A 63 -4.70 2.94 -14.49
C THR A 63 -4.83 3.54 -15.89
N ALA A 64 -5.71 2.99 -16.73
CA ALA A 64 -5.86 3.37 -18.13
C ALA A 64 -6.50 4.74 -18.40
N ASN A 65 -6.94 5.48 -17.39
CA ASN A 65 -7.63 6.77 -17.52
C ASN A 65 -7.10 7.89 -16.60
N ALA A 66 -5.80 7.89 -16.27
CA ALA A 66 -5.15 9.01 -15.57
C ALA A 66 -4.42 9.94 -16.55
#